data_AF-G4YQM9-F1
#
_entry.id   AF-G4YQM9-F1
#
_cell.length_a   1.000
_cell.length_b   1.000
_cell.length_c   1.000
_cell.angle_alpha   90.00
_cell.angle_beta   90.00
_cell.angle_gamma   90.00
#
_symmetry.space_group_name_H-M   'P 1'
#
loop_
_entity.id
_entity.type
_entity.pdbx_description
1 polymer ?
#
loop_
_entity_poly.entity_id
_entity_poly.type
_entity_poly.pdbx_seq_one_letter_code
_entity_poly.pdbx_strand_id
1 'polypeptide(L)'
;MGAKQSRVVANEAASELRPEDEHDGETRASIRLTPALIDQINGTHEASAKAQQAAGGINAQQQAALKKQLQMAYNKGADDYRKKMEVDLKQKQQQQAAAGAPSLAQQAQLAKEQEERENQRVEQLVAEINKKKYCAPLRDVQCSTEREACLQCYRDKKTDVLKCKEVADAFVRCARQNTEKLVGEN
;
A
#
# COMPACT_ATOMS: atom_id res chain seq x y z
N MET A 1 -6.27 -53.47 -22.01
CA MET A 1 -7.19 -52.57 -22.75
C MET A 1 -8.23 -52.06 -21.75
N GLY A 2 -8.24 -50.84 -21.22
CA GLY A 2 -7.42 -49.66 -21.43
C GLY A 2 -7.60 -48.69 -20.24
N ALA A 3 -6.59 -47.86 -20.04
CA ALA A 3 -6.60 -46.75 -19.11
C ALA A 3 -7.58 -45.66 -19.55
N LYS A 4 -8.26 -45.02 -18.60
CA LYS A 4 -8.82 -43.67 -18.80
C LYS A 4 -8.36 -42.79 -17.65
N GLN A 5 -7.29 -42.06 -17.93
CA GLN A 5 -6.72 -41.02 -17.08
C GLN A 5 -7.69 -39.83 -17.01
N SER A 6 -7.85 -39.26 -15.82
CA SER A 6 -8.56 -38.00 -15.61
C SER A 6 -7.74 -36.87 -16.23
N ARG A 7 -8.27 -36.27 -17.31
CA ARG A 7 -7.63 -35.18 -18.03
C ARG A 7 -7.97 -33.87 -17.34
N VAL A 8 -7.02 -33.30 -16.60
CA VAL A 8 -7.07 -31.90 -16.18
C VAL A 8 -6.84 -31.06 -17.45
N VAL A 9 -7.90 -30.40 -17.93
CA VAL A 9 -7.77 -29.39 -18.99
C VAL A 9 -7.26 -28.12 -18.30
N ALA A 10 -5.95 -27.91 -18.32
CA ALA A 10 -5.39 -26.60 -18.07
C ALA A 10 -5.72 -25.74 -19.29
N ASN A 11 -6.65 -24.80 -19.12
CA ASN A 11 -6.94 -23.81 -20.16
C ASN A 11 -5.80 -22.79 -20.14
N GLU A 12 -5.00 -22.72 -21.22
CA GLU A 12 -3.90 -21.78 -21.43
C GLU A 12 -4.43 -20.36 -21.72
N ALA A 13 -5.23 -19.81 -20.80
CA ALA A 13 -5.71 -18.43 -20.83
C ALA A 13 -5.55 -17.74 -19.45
N ALA A 14 -4.74 -18.31 -18.56
CA ALA A 14 -4.53 -17.83 -17.19
C ALA A 14 -3.18 -17.11 -16.99
N SER A 15 -2.68 -16.43 -18.03
CA SER A 15 -1.42 -15.66 -17.96
C SER A 15 -1.61 -14.15 -18.18
N GLU A 16 -2.82 -13.62 -17.99
CA GLU A 16 -3.02 -12.17 -17.86
C GLU A 16 -3.37 -11.81 -16.42
N LEU A 17 -2.48 -11.03 -15.79
CA LEU A 17 -2.66 -10.44 -14.49
C LEU A 17 -3.91 -9.54 -14.53
N ARG A 18 -4.97 -9.98 -13.88
CA ARG A 18 -6.21 -9.21 -13.74
C ARG A 18 -5.95 -8.03 -12.77
N PRO A 19 -6.41 -6.80 -13.07
CA PRO A 19 -6.21 -5.65 -12.20
C PRO A 19 -6.87 -5.85 -10.83
N GLU A 20 -6.15 -5.49 -9.77
CA GLU A 20 -6.66 -5.40 -8.41
C GLU A 20 -7.71 -4.29 -8.32
N ASP A 21 -8.99 -4.59 -8.56
CA ASP A 21 -10.15 -3.79 -8.08
C ASP A 21 -11.47 -4.44 -8.54
N GLU A 22 -11.75 -5.67 -8.09
CA GLU A 22 -13.11 -6.21 -8.03
C GLU A 22 -13.14 -7.19 -6.85
N HIS A 23 -13.61 -6.73 -5.69
CA HIS A 23 -14.06 -7.66 -4.65
C HIS A 23 -15.27 -8.39 -5.21
N ASP A 24 -15.02 -9.56 -5.81
CA ASP A 24 -16.05 -10.52 -6.20
C ASP A 24 -17.03 -10.69 -5.02
N GLY A 25 -18.30 -10.40 -5.30
CA GLY A 25 -19.39 -10.49 -4.34
C GLY A 25 -19.40 -11.83 -3.63
N GLU A 26 -19.71 -11.78 -2.33
CA GLU A 26 -19.88 -12.88 -1.37
C GLU A 26 -19.89 -14.27 -2.00
N THR A 27 -18.84 -15.06 -1.75
CA THR A 27 -18.80 -16.48 -2.07
C THR A 27 -19.92 -17.19 -1.30
N ARG A 28 -21.10 -17.30 -1.91
CA ARG A 28 -22.28 -17.89 -1.30
C ARG A 28 -22.20 -19.42 -1.41
N ALA A 29 -21.53 -20.04 -0.44
CA ALA A 29 -21.54 -21.50 -0.28
C ALA A 29 -22.91 -21.93 0.26
N SER A 30 -23.66 -22.73 -0.51
CA SER A 30 -24.87 -23.38 -0.01
C SER A 30 -24.52 -24.76 0.53
N ILE A 31 -24.59 -24.94 1.85
CA ILE A 31 -24.41 -26.23 2.50
C ILE A 31 -25.76 -26.96 2.42
N ARG A 32 -25.82 -28.08 1.70
CA ARG A 32 -27.00 -28.95 1.74
C ARG A 32 -26.98 -29.72 3.06
N LEU A 33 -27.85 -29.33 3.98
CA LEU A 33 -28.05 -30.04 5.24
C LEU A 33 -28.75 -31.37 4.95
N THR A 34 -28.15 -32.47 5.38
CA THR A 34 -28.82 -33.78 5.35
C THR A 34 -29.88 -33.84 6.46
N PRO A 35 -30.98 -34.59 6.28
CA PRO A 35 -32.02 -34.74 7.31
C PRO A 35 -31.45 -35.12 8.68
N ALA A 36 -30.44 -36.00 8.70
CA ALA A 36 -29.75 -36.41 9.93
C ALA A 36 -29.04 -35.27 10.67
N LEU A 37 -28.52 -34.27 9.94
CA LEU A 37 -27.88 -33.10 10.55
C LEU A 37 -28.92 -32.11 11.09
N ILE A 38 -30.07 -32.01 10.42
CA ILE A 38 -31.20 -31.17 10.85
C ILE A 38 -31.78 -31.72 12.16
N ASP A 39 -31.92 -33.04 12.28
CA ASP A 39 -32.38 -33.70 13.52
C ASP A 39 -31.42 -33.45 14.70
N GLN A 40 -30.10 -33.45 14.45
CA GLN A 40 -29.10 -33.10 15.46
C GLN A 40 -29.18 -31.63 15.91
N ILE A 41 -29.45 -30.69 14.99
CA ILE A 41 -29.56 -29.26 15.31
C ILE A 41 -30.86 -28.96 16.08
N ASN A 42 -31.95 -29.66 15.75
CA ASN A 42 -33.26 -29.49 16.39
C ASN A 42 -33.40 -30.24 17.73
N GLY A 43 -32.33 -30.89 18.21
CA GLY A 43 -32.28 -31.46 19.56
C GLY A 43 -33.07 -32.76 19.75
N THR A 44 -33.44 -33.48 18.70
CA THR A 44 -33.98 -34.85 18.86
C THR A 44 -32.84 -35.82 19.17
N HIS A 45 -32.56 -35.96 20.48
CA HIS A 45 -31.48 -36.79 21.04
C HIS A 45 -31.51 -38.29 20.64
N GLU A 46 -32.55 -38.78 19.97
CA GLU A 46 -32.64 -40.19 19.55
C GLU A 46 -31.63 -40.57 18.44
N ALA A 47 -31.27 -39.64 17.54
CA ALA A 47 -30.26 -39.91 16.51
C ALA A 47 -28.85 -39.99 17.10
N SER A 48 -28.58 -39.23 18.17
CA SER A 48 -27.28 -39.22 18.85
C SER A 48 -27.03 -40.51 19.65
N ALA A 49 -28.09 -41.07 20.25
CA ALA A 49 -28.00 -42.34 20.99
C ALA A 49 -27.71 -43.54 20.07
N LYS A 50 -28.30 -43.57 18.85
CA LYS A 50 -28.02 -44.64 17.87
C LYS A 50 -26.67 -44.47 17.16
N ALA A 51 -26.23 -43.23 16.92
CA ALA A 51 -24.89 -42.98 16.35
C ALA A 51 -23.76 -43.34 17.33
N GLN A 52 -23.96 -43.15 18.63
CA GLN A 52 -23.01 -43.59 19.67
C GLN A 52 -22.94 -45.12 19.82
N GLN A 53 -24.01 -45.85 19.49
CA GLN A 53 -24.00 -47.32 19.53
C GLN A 53 -23.40 -47.98 18.28
N ALA A 54 -23.21 -47.24 17.18
CA ALA A 54 -22.55 -47.73 15.97
C ALA A 54 -21.04 -47.43 15.93
N ALA A 55 -20.54 -46.53 16.77
CA ALA A 55 -19.12 -46.29 16.96
C ALA A 55 -18.60 -47.17 18.11
N GLY A 56 -18.22 -48.42 17.78
CA GLY A 56 -17.56 -49.32 18.71
C GLY A 56 -16.45 -48.60 19.47
N GLY A 57 -16.60 -48.52 20.80
CA GLY A 57 -15.67 -47.81 21.68
C GLY A 57 -14.26 -48.32 21.49
N ILE A 58 -13.37 -47.44 21.03
CA ILE A 58 -11.94 -47.71 20.90
C ILE A 58 -11.43 -48.16 22.27
N ASN A 59 -10.87 -49.37 22.35
CA ASN A 59 -10.37 -49.92 23.60
C ASN A 59 -9.20 -49.07 24.13
N ALA A 60 -8.98 -48.97 25.44
CA ALA A 60 -7.98 -48.11 26.06
C ALA A 60 -6.56 -48.31 25.47
N GLN A 61 -6.25 -49.53 25.05
CA GLN A 61 -4.99 -49.91 24.41
C GLN A 61 -4.83 -49.32 22.99
N GLN A 62 -5.91 -49.23 22.22
CA GLN A 62 -5.93 -48.57 20.91
C GLN A 62 -5.84 -47.05 21.06
N GLN A 63 -6.46 -46.49 22.10
CA GLN A 63 -6.40 -45.05 22.39
C GLN A 63 -4.97 -44.61 22.76
N ALA A 64 -4.25 -45.43 23.53
CA ALA A 64 -2.84 -45.20 23.84
C ALA A 64 -1.93 -45.29 22.60
N ALA A 65 -2.17 -46.26 21.71
CA ALA A 65 -1.44 -46.39 20.45
C ALA A 65 -1.66 -45.16 19.54
N LEU A 66 -2.91 -44.69 19.43
CA LEU A 66 -3.26 -43.51 18.64
C LEU A 66 -2.59 -42.24 19.20
N LYS A 67 -2.59 -42.07 20.53
CA LYS A 67 -1.91 -40.94 21.19
C LYS A 67 -0.40 -40.98 20.95
N LYS A 68 0.22 -42.16 20.99
CA LYS A 68 1.65 -42.32 20.70
C LYS A 68 1.97 -42.00 19.25
N GLN A 69 1.13 -42.45 18.31
CA GLN A 69 1.28 -42.14 16.89
C GLN A 69 1.13 -40.64 16.61
N LEU A 70 0.16 -39.98 17.26
CA LEU A 70 -0.05 -38.53 17.16
C LEU A 70 1.17 -37.75 17.68
N GLN A 71 1.73 -38.17 18.82
CA GLN A 71 2.92 -37.54 19.39
C GLN A 71 4.16 -37.72 18.50
N MET A 72 4.34 -38.90 17.90
CA MET A 72 5.41 -39.14 16.94
C MET A 72 5.26 -38.28 15.69
N ALA A 73 4.04 -38.13 15.16
CA ALA A 73 3.77 -37.26 14.02
C ALA A 73 4.08 -35.79 14.32
N TYR A 74 3.73 -35.32 15.52
CA TYR A 74 4.05 -33.96 15.97
C TYR A 74 5.56 -33.72 16.04
N ASN A 75 6.30 -34.62 16.70
CA ASN A 75 7.75 -34.50 16.83
C ASN A 75 8.45 -34.54 15.47
N LYS A 76 8.00 -35.44 14.58
CA LYS A 76 8.54 -35.53 13.22
C LYS A 76 8.28 -34.24 12.43
N GLY A 77 7.08 -33.67 12.54
CA GLY A 77 6.75 -32.39 11.91
C GLY A 77 7.61 -31.22 12.43
N ALA A 78 7.88 -31.19 13.74
CA ALA A 78 8.75 -30.18 14.35
C ALA A 78 10.21 -30.30 13.85
N ASP A 79 10.71 -31.53 13.69
CA ASP A 79 12.06 -31.77 13.20
C ASP A 79 12.20 -31.52 11.71
N ASP A 80 11.19 -31.89 10.91
CA ASP A 80 11.15 -31.58 9.48
C ASP A 80 11.09 -30.06 9.25
N TYR A 81 10.35 -29.32 10.08
CA TYR A 81 10.33 -27.86 10.02
C TYR A 81 11.70 -27.26 10.39
N ARG A 82 12.34 -27.74 11.46
CA ARG A 82 13.69 -27.28 11.83
C ARG A 82 14.71 -27.54 10.73
N LYS A 83 14.68 -28.73 10.12
CA LYS A 83 15.57 -29.07 8.98
C LYS A 83 15.31 -28.18 7.78
N LYS A 84 14.05 -27.91 7.42
CA LYS A 84 13.71 -26.98 6.34
C LYS A 84 14.26 -25.58 6.62
N MET A 85 14.09 -25.08 7.84
CA MET A 85 14.63 -23.77 8.24
C MET A 85 16.16 -23.72 8.14
N GLU A 86 16.87 -24.78 8.55
CA GLU A 86 18.33 -24.87 8.40
C GLU A 86 18.78 -24.91 6.93
N VAL A 87 18.05 -25.62 6.07
CA VAL A 87 18.33 -25.68 4.64
C VAL A 87 18.09 -24.31 4.00
N ASP A 88 16.99 -23.63 4.31
CA ASP A 88 16.70 -22.27 3.81
C ASP A 88 17.75 -21.26 4.29
N LEU A 89 18.21 -21.36 5.54
CA LEU A 89 19.28 -20.52 6.07
C LEU A 89 20.61 -20.78 5.36
N LYS A 90 20.97 -22.04 5.15
CA LYS A 90 22.18 -22.42 4.39
C LYS A 90 22.08 -21.98 2.93
N GLN A 91 20.91 -22.09 2.32
CA GLN A 91 20.67 -21.66 0.95
C GLN A 91 20.75 -20.14 0.83
N LYS A 92 20.17 -19.38 1.77
CA LYS A 92 20.32 -17.92 1.85
C LYS A 92 21.77 -17.51 2.08
N GLN A 93 22.50 -18.19 2.97
CA GLN A 93 23.93 -17.93 3.16
C GLN A 93 24.76 -18.24 1.92
N GLN A 94 24.48 -19.35 1.23
CA GLN A 94 25.15 -19.68 -0.03
C GLN A 94 24.79 -18.70 -1.14
N GLN A 95 23.53 -18.23 -1.23
CA GLN A 95 23.14 -17.17 -2.15
C GLN A 95 23.83 -15.84 -1.83
N GLN A 96 23.98 -15.48 -0.56
CA GLN A 96 24.72 -14.29 -0.12
C GLN A 96 26.24 -14.41 -0.29
N ALA A 97 26.78 -15.64 -0.28
CA ALA A 97 28.20 -15.89 -0.55
C ALA A 97 28.50 -15.96 -2.07
N ALA A 98 27.56 -16.45 -2.88
CA ALA A 98 27.69 -16.53 -4.33
C ALA A 98 27.36 -15.20 -5.03
N ALA A 99 26.33 -14.48 -4.56
CA ALA A 99 26.13 -13.08 -4.85
C ALA A 99 26.90 -12.28 -3.81
N GLY A 100 28.23 -12.22 -3.94
CA GLY A 100 29.07 -11.43 -3.05
C GLY A 100 28.40 -10.07 -2.78
N ALA A 101 28.31 -9.68 -1.51
CA ALA A 101 27.55 -8.50 -1.08
C ALA A 101 27.81 -7.34 -2.05
N PRO A 102 26.77 -6.76 -2.68
CA PRO A 102 26.97 -5.67 -3.62
C PRO A 102 27.80 -4.62 -2.90
N SER A 103 28.87 -4.18 -3.54
CA SER A 103 29.78 -3.23 -2.89
C SER A 103 28.97 -2.02 -2.42
N LEU A 104 29.37 -1.38 -1.32
CA LEU A 104 28.69 -0.17 -0.83
C LEU A 104 28.50 0.88 -1.95
N ALA A 105 29.42 0.91 -2.92
CA ALA A 105 29.32 1.74 -4.12
C ALA A 105 28.16 1.34 -5.05
N GLN A 106 27.96 0.04 -5.31
CA GLN A 106 26.83 -0.44 -6.12
C GLN A 106 25.49 -0.20 -5.41
N GLN A 107 25.44 -0.40 -4.09
CA GLN A 107 24.24 -0.13 -3.31
C GLN A 107 23.91 1.37 -3.30
N ALA A 108 24.92 2.24 -3.19
CA ALA A 108 24.74 3.69 -3.29
C ALA A 108 24.27 4.13 -4.69
N GLN A 109 24.77 3.50 -5.76
CA GLN A 109 24.31 3.78 -7.12
C GLN A 109 22.84 3.38 -7.33
N LEU A 110 22.46 2.19 -6.88
CA LEU A 110 21.06 1.73 -6.95
C LEU A 110 20.12 2.62 -6.12
N ALA A 111 20.57 3.07 -4.95
CA ALA A 111 19.79 3.99 -4.11
C ALA A 111 19.58 5.35 -4.80
N LYS A 112 20.62 5.90 -5.43
CA LYS A 112 20.51 7.15 -6.22
C LYS A 112 19.57 7.00 -7.41
N GLU A 113 19.68 5.89 -8.14
CA GLU A 113 18.83 5.65 -9.30
C GLU A 113 17.35 5.47 -8.90
N GLN A 114 17.10 4.86 -7.73
CA GLN A 114 15.76 4.80 -7.15
C GLN A 114 15.25 6.18 -6.73
N GLU A 115 16.09 6.97 -6.07
CA GLU A 115 15.77 8.34 -5.68
C GLU A 115 15.41 9.21 -6.90
N GLU A 116 16.19 9.15 -7.97
CA GLU A 116 15.92 9.88 -9.21
C GLU A 116 14.60 9.47 -9.86
N ARG A 117 14.29 8.18 -9.90
CA ARG A 117 13.01 7.69 -10.45
C ARG A 117 11.81 8.16 -9.63
N GLU A 118 11.89 8.09 -8.31
CA GLU A 118 10.80 8.57 -7.45
C GLU A 118 10.65 10.09 -7.51
N ASN A 119 11.76 10.84 -7.57
CA ASN A 119 11.72 12.28 -7.77
C ASN A 119 11.02 12.64 -9.09
N GLN A 120 11.32 11.95 -10.19
CA GLN A 120 10.64 12.15 -11.47
C GLN A 120 9.12 11.88 -11.38
N ARG A 121 8.71 10.84 -10.64
CA ARG A 121 7.28 10.54 -10.42
C ARG A 121 6.59 11.63 -9.62
N VAL A 122 7.25 12.12 -8.57
CA VAL A 122 6.71 13.22 -7.75
C VAL A 122 6.58 14.49 -8.59
N GLU A 123 7.59 14.83 -9.40
CA GLU A 123 7.53 15.98 -10.29
C GLU A 123 6.39 15.88 -11.31
N GLN A 124 6.20 14.70 -11.92
CA GLN A 124 5.08 14.45 -12.83
C GLN A 124 3.73 14.61 -12.12
N LEU A 125 3.59 14.05 -10.91
CA LEU A 125 2.38 14.17 -10.11
C LEU A 125 2.09 15.62 -9.72
N VAL A 126 3.12 16.38 -9.33
CA VAL A 126 3.01 17.81 -9.01
C VAL A 126 2.59 18.59 -10.26
N ALA A 127 3.18 18.31 -11.42
CA ALA A 127 2.81 18.95 -12.67
C ALA A 127 1.35 18.65 -13.07
N GLU A 128 0.89 17.41 -12.88
CA GLU A 128 -0.51 17.05 -13.08
C GLU A 128 -1.44 17.75 -12.10
N ILE A 129 -1.08 17.79 -10.82
CA ILE A 129 -1.87 18.49 -9.79
C ILE A 129 -1.94 19.99 -10.12
N ASN A 130 -0.83 20.60 -10.52
CA ASN A 130 -0.79 22.01 -10.92
C ASN A 130 -1.61 22.29 -12.18
N LYS A 131 -1.72 21.33 -13.11
CA LYS A 131 -2.62 21.46 -14.28
C LYS A 131 -4.09 21.31 -13.89
N LYS A 132 -4.40 20.38 -12.98
CA LYS A 132 -5.77 20.07 -12.53
C LYS A 132 -6.32 21.13 -11.58
N LYS A 133 -5.45 21.76 -10.77
CA LYS A 133 -5.82 22.90 -9.92
C LYS A 133 -5.79 24.17 -10.77
N TYR A 134 -6.91 24.87 -10.83
CA TYR A 134 -6.94 26.21 -11.39
C TYR A 134 -6.08 27.14 -10.52
N CYS A 135 -4.86 27.43 -10.99
CA CYS A 135 -4.07 28.53 -10.47
C CYS A 135 -4.63 29.81 -11.08
N ALA A 136 -5.48 30.51 -10.32
CA ALA A 136 -5.92 31.84 -10.71
C ALA A 136 -4.68 32.68 -11.03
N PRO A 137 -4.64 33.39 -12.18
CA PRO A 137 -3.54 34.28 -12.49
C PRO A 137 -3.35 35.21 -11.30
N LEU A 138 -2.20 35.12 -10.63
CA LEU A 138 -1.84 36.08 -9.61
C LEU A 138 -1.76 37.41 -10.34
N ARG A 139 -2.76 38.27 -10.15
CA ARG A 139 -2.70 39.61 -10.69
C ARG A 139 -1.47 40.26 -10.08
N ASP A 140 -0.63 40.82 -10.93
CA ASP A 140 0.51 41.57 -10.44
C ASP A 140 0.00 42.66 -9.50
N VAL A 141 0.61 42.71 -8.32
CA VAL A 141 0.21 43.65 -7.27
C VAL A 141 0.57 45.02 -7.81
N GLN A 142 -0.45 45.81 -8.12
CA GLN A 142 -0.30 47.13 -8.69
C GLN A 142 0.65 47.97 -7.80
N CYS A 143 1.58 48.68 -8.42
CA CYS A 143 2.59 49.50 -7.74
C CYS A 143 3.64 48.71 -6.92
N SER A 144 3.90 47.44 -7.25
CA SER A 144 4.91 46.59 -6.59
C SER A 144 6.31 47.23 -6.60
N THR A 145 6.74 47.78 -7.74
CA THR A 145 8.03 48.47 -7.90
C THR A 145 8.18 49.66 -6.97
N GLU A 146 7.16 50.53 -6.91
CA GLU A 146 7.21 51.73 -6.08
C GLU A 146 7.08 51.42 -4.59
N ARG A 147 6.36 50.35 -4.27
CA ARG A 147 6.29 49.80 -2.92
C ARG A 147 7.66 49.30 -2.47
N GLU A 148 8.35 48.53 -3.31
CA GLU A 148 9.68 48.00 -3.00
C GLU A 148 10.72 49.11 -2.86
N ALA A 149 10.72 50.10 -3.76
CA ALA A 149 11.60 51.26 -3.66
C ALA A 149 11.37 52.06 -2.36
N CYS A 150 10.11 52.23 -1.95
CA CYS A 150 9.75 52.90 -0.71
C CYS A 150 10.26 52.13 0.51
N LEU A 151 10.07 50.81 0.53
CA LEU A 151 10.57 49.93 1.59
C LEU A 151 12.10 49.90 1.64
N GLN A 152 12.78 49.88 0.49
CA GLN A 152 14.24 49.96 0.40
C GLN A 152 14.74 51.29 0.96
N CYS A 153 14.12 52.41 0.58
CA CYS A 153 14.51 53.72 1.10
C CYS A 153 14.38 53.79 2.64
N TYR A 154 13.31 53.25 3.23
CA TYR A 154 13.18 53.19 4.69
C TYR A 154 14.17 52.25 5.37
N ARG A 155 14.59 51.17 4.69
CA ARG A 155 15.65 50.28 5.19
C ARG A 155 17.00 50.97 5.20
N ASP A 156 17.29 51.79 4.20
CA ASP A 156 18.58 52.47 4.04
C ASP A 156 18.68 53.72 4.92
N LYS A 157 17.58 54.49 5.03
CA LYS A 157 17.53 55.78 5.75
C LYS A 157 16.71 55.67 7.04
N LYS A 158 17.09 54.77 7.94
CA LYS A 158 16.40 54.52 9.23
C LYS A 158 16.34 55.73 10.15
N THR A 159 17.33 56.62 10.08
CA THR A 159 17.44 57.80 10.95
C THR A 159 16.67 59.01 10.43
N ASP A 160 16.36 59.06 9.13
CA ASP A 160 15.73 60.22 8.51
C ASP A 160 14.76 59.80 7.41
N VAL A 161 13.55 59.48 7.86
CA VAL A 161 12.41 58.97 7.08
C VAL A 161 11.93 59.99 6.04
N LEU A 162 12.15 61.29 6.29
CA LEU A 162 11.70 62.37 5.40
C LEU A 162 12.45 62.42 4.07
N LYS A 163 13.67 61.85 4.02
CA LYS A 163 14.45 61.70 2.78
C LYS A 163 13.84 60.67 1.81
N CYS A 164 12.84 59.92 2.23
CA CYS A 164 12.09 58.98 1.39
C CYS A 164 10.77 59.54 0.87
N LYS A 165 10.49 60.83 1.12
CA LYS A 165 9.27 61.50 0.68
C LYS A 165 8.99 61.31 -0.82
N GLU A 166 9.98 61.53 -1.67
CA GLU A 166 9.77 61.45 -3.13
C GLU A 166 9.37 60.05 -3.60
N VAL A 167 9.94 59.02 -2.97
CA VAL A 167 9.64 57.61 -3.26
C VAL A 167 8.27 57.21 -2.68
N ALA A 168 7.93 57.72 -1.50
CA ALA A 168 6.61 57.55 -0.90
C ALA A 168 5.52 58.26 -1.73
N ASP A 169 5.77 59.47 -2.22
CA ASP A 169 4.87 60.24 -3.09
C ASP A 169 4.68 59.51 -4.43
N ALA A 170 5.73 58.90 -4.99
CA ALA A 170 5.62 58.07 -6.18
C ALA A 170 4.70 56.86 -5.98
N PHE A 171 4.82 56.16 -4.85
CA PHE A 171 3.91 55.06 -4.48
C PHE A 171 2.45 55.54 -4.35
N VAL A 172 2.22 56.67 -3.67
CA VAL A 172 0.87 57.25 -3.51
C VAL A 172 0.28 57.67 -4.86
N ARG A 173 1.07 58.26 -5.76
CA ARG A 173 0.60 58.60 -7.12
C ARG A 173 0.18 57.37 -7.90
N CYS A 174 0.99 56.30 -7.85
CA CYS A 174 0.66 55.04 -8.51
C CYS A 174 -0.63 54.43 -7.94
N ALA A 175 -0.79 54.43 -6.61
CA ALA A 175 -1.98 53.91 -5.95
C ALA A 175 -3.24 54.67 -6.41
N ARG A 176 -3.19 56.01 -6.45
CA ARG A 176 -4.32 56.85 -6.90
C ARG A 176 -4.70 56.59 -8.35
N GLN A 177 -3.72 56.55 -9.24
CA GLN A 177 -3.96 56.27 -10.66
C GLN A 177 -4.61 54.90 -10.88
N ASN A 178 -4.23 53.90 -10.11
CA ASN A 178 -4.81 52.56 -10.23
C ASN A 178 -6.19 52.44 -9.57
N THR A 179 -6.45 53.16 -8.47
CA THR A 179 -7.80 53.23 -7.91
C THR A 179 -8.78 53.95 -8.83
N GLU A 180 -8.35 55.01 -9.50
CA GLU A 180 -9.19 55.75 -10.45
C GLU A 180 -9.51 54.93 -11.70
N LYS A 181 -8.52 54.19 -12.23
CA LYS A 181 -8.72 53.28 -13.37
C LYS A 181 -9.68 52.14 -13.06
N LEU A 182 -9.58 51.52 -11.88
CA LEU A 182 -10.48 50.43 -11.47
C LEU A 182 -11.93 50.90 -11.28
N VAL A 183 -12.16 52.16 -10.89
CA VAL A 183 -13.49 52.74 -10.72
C VAL A 183 -14.10 53.18 -12.06
N GLY A 184 -13.29 53.56 -13.05
CA GLY A 184 -13.75 53.99 -14.37
C GLY A 184 -14.03 52.87 -15.39
N GLU A 185 -13.61 51.63 -15.10
CA GLU A 185 -13.84 50.44 -15.95
C GLU A 185 -15.03 49.57 -15.50
N ASN A 186 -15.83 50.03 -14.52
CA ASN A 186 -17.13 49.46 -14.16
C ASN A 186 -18.28 50.36 -14.62
#